data_AF-A0A8T5AYL7-F1
#
_entry.id   AF-A0A8T5AYL7-F1
#
_cell.length_a   1.000
_cell.length_b   1.000
_cell.length_c   1.000
_cell.angle_alpha   90.00
_cell.angle_beta   90.00
_cell.angle_gamma   90.00
#
_symmetry.space_group_name_H-M   'P 1'
#
loop_
_entity.id
_entity.type
_entity.pdbx_description
1 polymer ?
#
loop_
_entity_poly.entity_id
_entity_poly.type
_entity_poly.pdbx_seq_one_letter_code
_entity_poly.pdbx_strand_id
1 'polypeptide(L)'
;KNGINMIHTTSYKETIDFLYTSAKQEQIAERRVPAVHPAKKVETIADAQIYFLASLPNIGREKAISILKTYGTPLSALVNVDRWPRDVYGLGPKITEKVKEVLHSVYSDGTNRADEKEK
;
A
#
# COMPACT_ATOMS: atom_id res chain seq x y z
N LYS A 1 -19.76 -0.27 3.49
CA LYS A 1 -20.41 -1.58 3.23
C LYS A 1 -19.49 -2.37 2.31
N ASN A 2 -18.47 -3.04 2.84
CA ASN A 2 -17.47 -3.76 2.04
C ASN A 2 -17.54 -5.25 2.42
N GLY A 3 -18.56 -5.94 1.93
CA GLY A 3 -18.67 -7.39 2.08
C GLY A 3 -17.99 -8.09 0.91
N ILE A 4 -17.29 -9.20 1.16
CA ILE A 4 -16.86 -10.12 0.11
C ILE A 4 -18.09 -10.96 -0.25
N ASN A 5 -18.52 -10.90 -1.52
CA ASN A 5 -19.62 -11.74 -2.00
C ASN A 5 -19.13 -13.18 -2.13
N MET A 6 -19.71 -14.10 -1.34
CA MET A 6 -19.49 -15.53 -1.50
C MET A 6 -20.70 -16.16 -2.19
N ILE A 7 -20.42 -16.97 -3.22
CA ILE A 7 -21.42 -17.71 -3.98
C ILE A 7 -20.98 -19.17 -4.00
N HIS A 8 -21.88 -20.06 -3.57
CA HIS A 8 -21.61 -21.48 -3.51
C HIS A 8 -22.12 -22.16 -4.79
N THR A 9 -21.32 -23.03 -5.38
CA THR A 9 -21.68 -23.88 -6.53
C THR A 9 -21.41 -25.33 -6.16
N THR A 10 -22.32 -26.22 -6.55
CA THR A 10 -22.32 -27.64 -6.16
C THR A 10 -21.47 -28.52 -7.10
N SER A 11 -21.12 -28.02 -8.28
CA SER A 11 -20.27 -28.72 -9.26
C SER A 11 -19.48 -27.77 -10.15
N TYR A 12 -18.42 -28.27 -10.78
CA TYR A 12 -17.61 -27.49 -11.74
C TYR A 12 -18.43 -26.95 -12.92
N LYS A 13 -19.42 -27.71 -13.42
CA LYS A 13 -20.32 -27.26 -14.50
C LYS A 13 -21.13 -26.03 -14.09
N GLU A 14 -21.68 -26.07 -12.88
CA GLU A 14 -22.42 -24.94 -12.31
C GLU A 14 -21.53 -23.72 -12.09
N THR A 15 -20.27 -23.92 -11.68
CA THR A 15 -19.27 -22.84 -11.60
C THR A 15 -19.04 -22.18 -12.97
N ILE A 16 -18.91 -22.96 -14.04
CA ILE A 16 -18.74 -22.43 -15.40
C ILE A 16 -19.96 -21.61 -15.81
N ASP A 17 -21.16 -22.19 -15.67
CA ASP A 17 -22.41 -21.52 -16.04
C ASP A 17 -22.61 -20.21 -15.27
N PHE A 18 -22.27 -20.22 -13.98
CA PHE A 18 -22.31 -19.04 -13.12
C PHE A 18 -21.33 -17.95 -13.59
N LEU A 19 -20.07 -18.30 -13.85
CA LEU A 19 -19.05 -17.36 -14.34
C LEU A 19 -19.45 -16.75 -15.69
N TYR A 20 -19.91 -17.59 -16.63
CA TYR A 20 -20.34 -17.14 -17.95
C TYR A 20 -21.54 -16.19 -17.87
N THR A 21 -22.56 -16.56 -17.10
CA THR A 21 -23.78 -15.76 -16.95
C THR A 21 -23.49 -14.42 -16.27
N SER A 22 -22.66 -14.42 -15.23
CA SER A 22 -22.27 -13.21 -14.50
C SER A 22 -21.47 -12.26 -15.38
N ALA A 23 -20.49 -12.76 -16.13
CA ALA A 23 -19.70 -11.96 -17.06
C ALA A 23 -20.56 -11.36 -18.17
N LYS A 24 -21.48 -12.15 -18.74
CA LYS A 24 -22.43 -11.68 -19.76
C LYS A 24 -23.34 -10.57 -19.22
N GLN A 25 -23.86 -10.73 -18.01
CA GLN A 25 -24.69 -9.72 -17.38
C GLN A 25 -23.90 -8.42 -17.14
N GLU A 26 -22.71 -8.51 -16.55
CA GLU A 26 -21.88 -7.36 -16.23
C GLU A 26 -21.41 -6.59 -17.47
N GLN A 27 -20.91 -7.30 -18.49
CA GLN A 27 -20.24 -6.69 -19.64
C GLN A 27 -21.19 -6.34 -20.79
N ILE A 28 -22.25 -7.13 -21.03
CA ILE A 28 -23.16 -6.93 -22.17
C ILE A 28 -24.43 -6.21 -21.76
N ALA A 29 -25.12 -6.70 -20.72
CA ALA A 29 -26.41 -6.13 -20.31
C ALA A 29 -26.22 -4.81 -19.54
N GLU A 30 -25.35 -4.82 -18.53
CA GLU A 30 -25.08 -3.65 -17.69
C GLU A 30 -24.02 -2.72 -18.29
N ARG A 31 -23.35 -3.14 -19.38
CA ARG A 31 -22.29 -2.39 -20.07
C ARG A 31 -21.23 -1.81 -19.13
N ARG A 32 -20.94 -2.51 -18.02
CA ARG A 32 -19.88 -2.07 -17.10
C ARG A 32 -18.56 -2.27 -17.82
N VAL A 33 -17.77 -1.21 -17.91
CA VAL A 33 -16.41 -1.30 -18.44
C VAL A 33 -15.64 -2.26 -17.51
N PRO A 34 -15.00 -3.32 -18.04
CA PRO A 34 -14.21 -4.21 -17.21
C PRO A 34 -13.22 -3.39 -16.39
N ALA A 35 -13.35 -3.48 -15.06
CA ALA A 35 -12.37 -2.89 -14.16
C ALA A 35 -11.10 -3.73 -14.27
N VAL A 36 -10.27 -3.46 -15.28
CA VAL A 36 -8.92 -4.02 -15.39
C VAL A 36 -8.17 -3.55 -14.17
N HIS A 37 -8.11 -4.40 -13.15
CA HIS A 37 -7.22 -4.22 -12.02
C HIS A 37 -5.84 -4.62 -12.49
N PRO A 38 -4.90 -3.68 -12.71
CA PRO A 38 -3.54 -4.06 -12.99
C PRO A 38 -3.04 -4.81 -11.76
N ALA A 39 -2.64 -6.07 -11.93
CA ALA A 39 -1.75 -6.69 -10.96
C ALA A 39 -0.54 -5.76 -10.87
N LYS A 40 -0.33 -5.11 -9.72
CA LYS A 40 0.63 -4.02 -9.55
C LYS A 40 2.06 -4.49 -9.83
N LYS A 41 2.45 -4.52 -11.10
CA LYS A 41 3.84 -4.38 -11.48
C LYS A 41 4.22 -2.95 -11.11
N VAL A 42 5.34 -2.81 -10.45
CA VAL A 42 5.98 -1.50 -10.29
C VAL A 42 6.51 -1.16 -11.69
N GLU A 43 5.66 -0.60 -12.56
CA GLU A 43 5.96 -0.44 -14.00
C GLU A 43 6.99 0.66 -14.25
N THR A 44 7.09 1.62 -13.33
CA THR A 44 8.00 2.76 -13.43
C THR A 44 8.78 3.02 -12.14
N ILE A 45 9.91 3.72 -12.26
CA ILE A 45 10.67 4.21 -11.09
C ILE A 45 9.81 5.13 -10.23
N ALA A 46 8.93 5.93 -10.83
CA ALA A 46 8.01 6.80 -10.10
C ALA A 46 7.04 5.99 -9.22
N ASP A 47 6.49 4.89 -9.76
CA ASP A 47 5.65 3.98 -8.97
C ASP A 47 6.45 3.37 -7.83
N ALA A 48 7.70 2.94 -8.08
CA ALA A 48 8.57 2.39 -7.04
C ALA A 48 8.79 3.38 -5.89
N GLN A 49 9.05 4.65 -6.23
CA GLN A 49 9.24 5.72 -5.25
C GLN A 49 7.96 5.96 -4.43
N ILE A 50 6.80 5.99 -5.09
CA ILE A 50 5.50 6.16 -4.42
C ILE A 50 5.23 4.97 -3.49
N TYR A 51 5.44 3.74 -3.95
CA TYR A 51 5.22 2.53 -3.16
C TYR A 51 6.13 2.46 -1.95
N PHE A 52 7.42 2.77 -2.14
CA PHE A 52 8.38 2.80 -1.05
C PHE A 52 7.94 3.76 0.07
N LEU A 53 7.61 5.02 -0.26
CA LEU A 53 7.16 5.98 0.75
C LEU A 53 5.77 5.63 1.30
N ALA A 54 4.88 5.06 0.50
CA ALA A 54 3.55 4.61 0.95
C ALA A 54 3.59 3.35 1.83
N SER A 55 4.74 2.69 1.96
CA SER A 55 4.95 1.61 2.93
C SER A 55 5.26 2.11 4.35
N LEU A 56 5.55 3.41 4.51
CA LEU A 56 5.82 4.00 5.82
C LEU A 56 4.55 4.13 6.67
N PRO A 57 4.66 4.05 8.01
CA PRO A 57 3.52 4.17 8.89
C PRO A 57 2.68 5.42 8.63
N ASN A 58 1.37 5.24 8.45
CA ASN A 58 0.42 6.33 8.25
C ASN A 58 0.66 7.20 6.98
N ILE A 59 1.46 6.72 6.02
CA ILE A 59 1.68 7.38 4.73
C ILE A 59 0.96 6.59 3.62
N GLY A 60 -0.11 7.15 3.07
CA GLY A 60 -0.78 6.60 1.87
C GLY A 60 -0.22 7.21 0.58
N ARG A 61 -0.73 6.73 -0.58
CA ARG A 61 -0.32 7.20 -1.92
C ARG A 61 -0.28 8.71 -2.07
N GLU A 62 -1.33 9.42 -1.68
CA GLU A 62 -1.42 10.88 -1.83
C GLU A 62 -0.38 11.64 -0.98
N LYS A 63 -0.05 11.10 0.20
CA LYS A 63 1.00 11.67 1.06
C LYS A 63 2.38 11.38 0.47
N ALA A 64 2.62 10.17 -0.02
CA ALA A 64 3.85 9.81 -0.72
C ALA A 64 4.10 10.71 -1.95
N ILE A 65 3.06 10.97 -2.76
CA ILE A 65 3.15 11.89 -3.89
C ILE A 65 3.46 13.31 -3.41
N SER A 66 2.79 13.79 -2.36
CA SER A 66 3.06 15.13 -1.80
C SER A 66 4.50 15.27 -1.31
N ILE A 67 5.01 14.25 -0.60
CA ILE A 67 6.41 14.18 -0.16
C ILE A 67 7.36 14.24 -1.36
N LEU A 68 7.11 13.44 -2.40
CA LEU A 68 7.95 13.41 -3.60
C LEU A 68 7.92 14.72 -4.37
N LYS A 69 6.76 15.39 -4.44
CA LYS A 69 6.66 16.73 -5.04
C LYS A 69 7.46 17.78 -4.28
N THR A 70 7.55 17.68 -2.96
CA THR A 70 8.32 18.62 -2.13
C THR A 70 9.83 18.34 -2.16
N TYR A 71 10.24 17.08 -2.07
CA TYR A 71 11.65 16.70 -1.86
C TYR A 71 12.33 16.07 -3.07
N GLY A 72 11.59 15.76 -4.14
CA GLY A 72 12.07 15.19 -5.40
C GLY A 72 12.39 13.70 -5.36
N THR A 73 13.09 13.22 -4.34
CA THR A 73 13.50 11.81 -4.22
C THR A 73 13.14 11.23 -2.85
N PRO A 74 12.94 9.90 -2.73
CA PRO A 74 12.73 9.27 -1.43
C PRO A 74 13.87 9.53 -0.44
N LEU A 75 15.13 9.47 -0.89
CA LEU A 75 16.28 9.72 -0.03
C LEU A 75 16.27 11.14 0.53
N SER A 76 16.06 12.15 -0.32
CA SER A 76 15.93 13.55 0.10
C SER A 76 14.79 13.73 1.11
N ALA A 77 13.66 13.06 0.89
CA ALA A 77 12.54 13.08 1.81
C ALA A 77 12.89 12.49 3.18
N LEU A 78 13.54 11.32 3.22
CA LEU A 78 13.91 10.64 4.47
C LEU A 78 14.95 11.42 5.28
N VAL A 79 15.94 12.02 4.62
CA VAL A 79 16.94 12.89 5.29
C VAL A 79 16.28 14.12 5.92
N ASN A 80 15.19 14.62 5.32
CA ASN A 80 14.47 15.80 5.80
C ASN A 80 13.18 15.46 6.56
N VAL A 81 13.07 14.25 7.14
CA VAL A 81 11.85 13.79 7.83
C VAL A 81 11.37 14.76 8.92
N ASP A 82 12.30 15.42 9.63
CA ASP A 82 11.99 16.42 10.65
C ASP A 82 11.23 17.64 10.14
N ARG A 83 11.38 17.96 8.85
CA ARG A 83 10.75 19.12 8.23
C ARG A 83 9.38 18.80 7.64
N TRP A 84 8.97 17.53 7.58
CA TRP A 84 7.69 17.13 6.99
C TRP A 84 6.47 17.85 7.57
N PRO A 85 6.34 18.08 8.90
CA PRO A 85 5.20 18.80 9.47
C PRO A 85 5.05 20.24 9.01
N ARG A 86 6.15 20.86 8.58
CA ARG A 86 6.18 22.23 8.10
C ARG A 86 6.07 22.29 6.58
N ASP A 87 6.78 21.42 5.89
CA ASP A 87 7.01 21.54 4.45
C ASP A 87 5.99 20.72 3.62
N VAL A 88 5.24 19.79 4.24
CA VAL A 88 4.25 18.94 3.54
C VAL A 88 2.90 18.96 4.27
N TYR A 89 1.86 19.44 3.59
CA TYR A 89 0.52 19.51 4.14
C TYR A 89 -0.02 18.14 4.55
N GLY A 90 -0.56 18.04 5.76
CA GLY A 90 -1.18 16.82 6.28
C GLY A 90 -0.19 15.79 6.87
N LEU A 91 1.10 16.12 7.02
CA LEU A 91 2.09 15.27 7.70
C LEU A 91 2.47 15.84 9.08
N GLY A 92 1.48 15.91 9.97
CA GLY A 92 1.70 16.42 11.33
C GLY A 92 2.71 15.60 12.16
N PRO A 93 3.15 16.14 13.31
CA PRO A 93 4.25 15.60 14.11
C PRO A 93 4.05 14.13 14.52
N LYS A 94 2.81 13.72 14.83
CA LYS A 94 2.47 12.33 15.21
C LYS A 94 2.75 11.31 14.10
N ILE A 95 2.57 11.69 12.83
CA ILE A 95 2.86 10.81 11.69
C ILE A 95 4.37 10.74 11.52
N THR A 96 5.03 11.89 11.53
CA THR A 96 6.47 12.01 11.39
C THR A 96 7.22 11.22 12.46
N GLU A 97 6.79 11.29 13.71
CA GLU A 97 7.43 10.59 14.83
C GLU A 97 7.40 9.07 14.66
N LYS A 98 6.27 8.49 14.21
CA LYS A 98 6.18 7.06 13.90
C LYS A 98 7.09 6.65 12.75
N VAL A 99 7.23 7.51 11.73
CA VAL A 99 8.16 7.27 10.63
C VAL A 99 9.60 7.31 11.14
N LYS A 100 9.94 8.28 12.00
CA LYS A 100 11.28 8.37 12.62
C LYS A 100 11.60 7.15 13.48
N GLU A 101 10.63 6.61 14.21
CA GLU A 101 10.79 5.37 14.98
C GLU A 101 11.24 4.22 14.07
N VAL A 102 10.61 4.05 12.90
CA VAL A 102 11.02 3.02 11.91
C VAL A 102 12.40 3.30 11.33
N LEU A 103 12.73 4.56 11.03
CA LEU A 103 14.01 4.91 10.39
C LEU A 103 15.22 4.84 11.32
N HIS A 104 15.03 5.08 12.61
CA HIS A 104 16.12 5.18 13.59
C HIS A 104 16.18 3.99 14.56
N SER A 105 15.17 3.12 14.61
CA SER A 105 15.24 1.91 15.43
C SER A 105 16.24 0.92 14.85
N VAL A 106 17.00 0.27 15.73
CA VAL A 106 17.85 -0.85 15.35
C VAL A 106 16.94 -2.04 15.04
N TYR A 107 17.14 -2.67 13.89
CA TYR A 107 16.42 -3.87 13.52
C TYR A 107 16.64 -4.98 14.55
N SER A 108 15.55 -5.59 15.01
CA SER A 108 15.55 -6.69 15.97
C SER A 108 14.50 -7.70 15.52
N ASP A 109 14.95 -8.84 15.01
CA ASP A 109 14.08 -9.91 14.49
C ASP A 109 13.41 -10.77 15.59
N GLY A 110 13.39 -10.29 16.82
CA GLY A 110 12.88 -11.03 17.99
C GLY A 110 13.71 -12.25 18.41
N THR A 111 14.73 -12.63 17.63
CA THR A 111 15.56 -13.82 17.81
C THR A 111 16.88 -13.59 18.55
N ASN A 112 17.35 -12.34 18.71
CA ASN A 112 18.70 -12.05 19.23
C ASN A 112 18.75 -11.30 20.58
N ARG A 113 17.83 -11.56 21.52
CA ARG A 113 17.92 -11.01 22.89
C ARG A 113 17.88 -12.05 24.01
N ALA A 114 17.73 -13.34 23.69
CA ALA A 114 17.78 -14.41 24.69
C ALA A 114 19.22 -14.77 25.10
N ASP A 115 20.21 -14.51 24.25
CA ASP A 115 21.58 -15.02 24.46
C ASP A 115 22.54 -14.03 25.14
N GLU A 116 22.10 -12.80 25.46
CA GLU A 116 22.94 -11.78 26.13
C GLU A 116 22.63 -11.59 27.62
N LYS A 117 21.70 -12.36 28.20
CA LYS A 117 21.38 -12.29 29.65
C LYS A 117 22.01 -13.36 30.52
N GLU A 118 22.94 -14.15 29.99
CA GLU A 118 23.69 -15.16 30.74
C GLU A 118 25.20 -15.01 30.49
N LYS A 119 25.79 -13.93 31.04
CA LYS A 119 27.22 -13.87 31.35
C LYS A 119 27.53 -12.84 32.42
#